data_AF-A0A2X2WLU2-F1
#
_entry.id   AF-A0A2X2WLU2-F1
#
_cell.length_a   1.000
_cell.length_b   1.000
_cell.length_c   1.000
_cell.angle_alpha   90.00
_cell.angle_beta   90.00
_cell.angle_gamma   90.00
#
_symmetry.space_group_name_H-M   'P 1'
#
loop_
_entity.id
_entity.type
_entity.pdbx_description
1 polymer ?
#
loop_
_entity_poly.entity_id
_entity_poly.type
_entity_poly.pdbx_seq_one_letter_code
_entity_poly.pdbx_strand_id
1 'polypeptide(L)'
;MSEMTPREIVSELNKHIIGQDNAKRSVAIALRNRWRRMQLNEELRHEVTPKNILMIGPTGVGKTEIARRLAKLANAPFIKVEATKFTEVGYVGKEVDSIIRDLTDSAIKMVRVQSIEKNRYRAEEMAEERILDALIPPAKNNWGQAEQQQEPSAARQAFRKKLREGQLDDKEIEINLAAAPDGR
;
A
#
# COMPACT_ATOMS: atom_id res chain seq x y z
N MET A 1 13.30 -4.13 3.56
CA MET A 1 13.98 -3.21 2.60
C MET A 1 14.52 -4.07 1.48
N SER A 2 14.42 -3.64 0.22
CA SER A 2 14.87 -4.45 -0.93
C SER A 2 16.36 -4.79 -0.81
N GLU A 3 16.72 -6.07 -0.95
CA GLU A 3 18.11 -6.56 -0.92
C GLU A 3 18.86 -6.36 -2.23
N MET A 4 18.24 -5.65 -3.18
CA MET A 4 18.76 -5.43 -4.51
C MET A 4 20.14 -4.77 -4.49
N THR A 5 21.02 -5.26 -5.35
CA THR A 5 22.34 -4.68 -5.61
C THR A 5 22.21 -3.40 -6.44
N PRO A 6 23.21 -2.51 -6.42
CA PRO A 6 23.18 -1.31 -7.27
C PRO A 6 23.01 -1.63 -8.77
N ARG A 7 23.57 -2.74 -9.25
CA ARG A 7 23.44 -3.16 -10.65
C ARG A 7 22.01 -3.59 -11.00
N GLU A 8 21.36 -4.33 -10.11
CA GLU A 8 19.94 -4.72 -10.27
C GLU A 8 19.01 -3.50 -10.25
N ILE A 9 19.25 -2.54 -9.35
CA ILE A 9 18.47 -1.30 -9.31
C ILE A 9 18.61 -0.53 -10.63
N VAL A 10 19.83 -0.39 -11.15
CA VAL A 10 20.06 0.27 -12.45
C VAL A 10 19.37 -0.49 -13.58
N SER A 11 19.45 -1.83 -13.59
CA SER A 11 18.77 -2.67 -14.59
C SER A 11 17.26 -2.46 -14.57
N GLU A 12 16.66 -2.39 -13.38
CA GLU A 12 15.22 -2.14 -13.25
C GLU A 12 14.84 -0.72 -13.71
N LEU A 13 15.67 0.28 -13.38
CA LEU A 13 15.47 1.65 -13.87
C LEU A 13 15.64 1.76 -15.39
N ASN A 14 16.46 0.92 -16.02
CA ASN A 14 16.63 0.88 -17.48
C ASN A 14 15.35 0.48 -18.22
N LYS A 15 14.43 -0.27 -17.58
CA LYS A 15 13.15 -0.65 -18.18
C LYS A 15 12.19 0.53 -18.37
N HIS A 16 12.42 1.64 -17.68
CA HIS A 16 11.51 2.78 -17.65
C HIS A 16 12.16 4.11 -18.05
N ILE A 17 13.47 4.26 -17.80
CA ILE A 17 14.22 5.47 -18.11
C ILE A 17 15.28 5.12 -19.16
N ILE A 18 15.30 5.87 -20.26
CA ILE A 18 16.32 5.71 -21.31
C ILE A 18 17.52 6.62 -21.01
N GLY A 19 18.74 6.09 -21.10
CA GLY A 19 19.98 6.84 -20.81
C GLY A 19 20.13 7.25 -19.34
N GLN A 20 20.77 8.39 -19.07
CA GLN A 20 20.94 8.97 -17.72
C GLN A 20 21.67 8.03 -16.73
N ASP A 21 22.66 7.27 -17.19
CA ASP A 21 23.34 6.22 -16.40
C ASP A 21 23.98 6.76 -15.12
N ASN A 22 24.54 7.97 -15.16
CA ASN A 22 25.11 8.61 -13.97
C ASN A 22 24.05 8.84 -12.89
N ALA A 23 22.88 9.39 -13.26
CA ALA A 23 21.79 9.61 -12.31
C ALA A 23 21.26 8.28 -11.74
N LYS A 24 21.11 7.25 -12.59
CA LYS A 24 20.70 5.90 -12.16
C LYS A 24 21.68 5.29 -11.16
N ARG A 25 22.99 5.40 -11.41
CA ARG A 25 24.03 4.93 -10.49
C ARG A 25 23.99 5.68 -9.16
N SER A 26 23.85 7.00 -9.18
CA SER A 26 23.76 7.81 -7.95
C SER A 26 22.59 7.39 -7.08
N VAL A 27 21.39 7.22 -7.66
CA VAL A 27 20.21 6.79 -6.90
C VAL A 27 20.30 5.35 -6.41
N ALA A 28 20.91 4.46 -7.20
CA ALA A 28 21.14 3.07 -6.80
C ALA A 28 22.08 2.95 -5.61
N ILE A 29 23.15 3.76 -5.57
CA ILE A 29 24.06 3.83 -4.42
C ILE A 29 23.35 4.37 -3.19
N ALA A 30 22.58 5.45 -3.32
CA ALA A 30 21.84 6.02 -2.20
C ALA A 30 20.82 5.03 -1.61
N LEU A 31 20.11 4.29 -2.46
CA LEU A 31 19.18 3.24 -2.02
C LEU A 31 19.93 2.08 -1.35
N ARG A 32 21.04 1.60 -1.93
CA ARG A 32 21.84 0.52 -1.36
C ARG A 32 22.44 0.90 0.00
N ASN A 33 22.82 2.16 0.18
CA ASN A 33 23.34 2.65 1.45
C ASN A 33 22.29 2.58 2.57
N ARG A 34 20.98 2.65 2.27
CA ARG A 34 19.94 2.42 3.27
C ARG A 34 19.96 0.98 3.78
N TRP A 35 20.10 0.00 2.88
CA TRP A 35 20.24 -1.40 3.26
C TRP A 35 21.53 -1.63 4.07
N ARG A 36 22.66 -1.08 3.59
CA ARG A 36 23.96 -1.19 4.31
C ARG A 36 23.89 -0.63 5.72
N ARG A 37 23.23 0.52 5.89
CA ARG A 37 23.02 1.15 7.20
C ARG A 37 22.27 0.23 8.18
N MET A 38 21.31 -0.56 7.70
CA MET A 38 20.60 -1.53 8.56
C MET A 38 21.47 -2.70 9.00
N GLN A 39 22.59 -2.97 8.31
CA GLN A 39 23.54 -4.01 8.69
C GLN A 39 24.57 -3.53 9.73
N LEU A 40 24.60 -2.23 10.04
CA LEU A 40 25.47 -1.68 11.07
C LEU A 40 24.90 -1.93 12.48
N ASN A 41 25.78 -1.89 13.48
CA ASN A 41 25.42 -1.85 14.89
C ASN A 41 24.63 -0.57 15.22
N GLU A 42 23.96 -0.52 16.37
CA GLU A 42 23.05 0.58 16.71
C GLU A 42 23.76 1.93 16.78
N GLU A 43 24.93 1.98 17.42
CA GLU A 43 25.74 3.19 17.57
C GLU A 43 26.07 3.83 16.21
N LEU A 44 26.69 3.07 15.30
CA LEU A 44 27.04 3.57 13.97
C LEU A 44 25.81 3.81 13.08
N ARG A 45 24.71 3.09 13.31
CA ARG A 45 23.48 3.26 12.51
C ARG A 45 22.88 4.66 12.69
N HIS A 46 22.94 5.22 13.91
CA HIS A 46 22.44 6.57 14.19
C HIS A 46 23.35 7.66 13.59
N GLU A 47 24.66 7.43 13.54
CA GLU A 47 25.62 8.38 12.95
C GLU A 47 25.54 8.46 11.43
N VAL A 48 25.12 7.37 10.76
CA VAL A 48 25.05 7.33 9.29
C VAL A 48 23.79 8.01 8.76
N THR A 49 23.97 9.22 8.25
CA THR A 49 22.92 10.01 7.60
C THR A 49 22.67 9.61 6.14
N PRO A 50 21.41 9.71 5.65
CA PRO A 50 21.10 9.50 4.24
C PRO A 50 21.91 10.41 3.32
N LYS A 51 22.38 9.87 2.19
CA LYS A 51 23.08 10.65 1.15
C LYS A 51 22.06 11.26 0.19
N ASN A 52 21.73 12.52 0.42
CA ASN A 52 20.82 13.29 -0.44
C ASN A 52 21.44 13.52 -1.82
N ILE A 53 20.60 13.65 -2.86
CA ILE A 53 21.02 13.78 -4.26
C ILE A 53 20.47 15.07 -4.83
N LEU A 54 21.36 15.87 -5.43
CA LEU A 54 21.00 17.01 -6.28
C LEU A 54 21.13 16.59 -7.75
N MET A 55 20.03 16.61 -8.50
CA MET A 55 20.03 16.32 -9.94
C MET A 55 20.06 17.62 -10.74
N ILE A 56 21.10 17.80 -11.55
CA ILE A 56 21.27 18.98 -12.41
C ILE A 56 21.05 18.57 -13.87
N GLY A 57 20.21 19.32 -14.59
CA GLY A 57 19.95 19.09 -16.01
C GLY A 57 18.68 19.81 -16.50
N PRO A 58 18.43 19.87 -17.82
CA PRO A 58 17.27 20.57 -18.39
C PRO A 58 15.94 19.87 -18.03
N THR A 59 14.82 20.55 -18.24
CA THR A 59 13.48 19.97 -18.06
C THR A 59 13.26 18.81 -19.05
N GLY A 60 12.40 17.86 -18.69
CA GLY A 60 12.04 16.75 -19.60
C GLY A 60 13.02 15.57 -19.69
N VAL A 61 14.25 15.67 -19.16
CA VAL A 61 15.26 14.57 -19.24
C VAL A 61 15.03 13.39 -18.29
N GLY A 62 13.90 13.34 -17.58
CA GLY A 62 13.53 12.21 -16.72
C GLY A 62 13.96 12.30 -15.25
N LYS A 63 14.45 13.45 -14.75
CA LYS A 63 14.86 13.62 -13.33
C LYS A 63 13.79 13.14 -12.33
N THR A 64 12.55 13.62 -12.50
CA THR A 64 11.43 13.25 -11.63
C THR A 64 11.01 11.79 -11.82
N GLU A 65 11.12 11.26 -13.03
CA GLU A 65 10.74 9.87 -13.33
C GLU A 65 11.73 8.88 -12.69
N ILE A 66 13.03 9.18 -12.67
CA ILE A 66 14.03 8.39 -11.94
C ILE A 66 13.64 8.29 -10.46
N ALA A 67 13.31 9.42 -9.81
CA ALA A 67 12.93 9.43 -8.40
C ALA A 67 11.62 8.67 -8.14
N ARG A 68 10.60 8.87 -8.99
CA ARG A 68 9.31 8.17 -8.90
C ARG A 68 9.48 6.65 -9.04
N ARG A 69 10.25 6.20 -10.04
CA ARG A 69 10.50 4.77 -10.29
C ARG A 69 11.33 4.14 -9.19
N LEU A 70 12.34 4.85 -8.68
CA LEU A 70 13.13 4.41 -7.54
C LEU A 70 12.26 4.18 -6.30
N ALA A 71 11.34 5.10 -5.99
CA ALA A 71 10.45 4.95 -4.84
C ALA A 71 9.49 3.77 -5.01
N LYS A 72 8.92 3.59 -6.21
CA LYS A 72 8.07 2.42 -6.53
C LYS A 72 8.85 1.11 -6.39
N LEU A 73 10.09 1.07 -6.89
CA LEU A 73 10.97 -0.10 -6.78
C LEU A 73 11.31 -0.45 -5.32
N ALA A 74 11.60 0.56 -4.51
CA ALA A 74 11.91 0.39 -3.10
C ALA A 74 10.66 0.14 -2.22
N ASN A 75 9.45 0.14 -2.82
CA ASN A 75 8.18 0.15 -2.12
C ASN A 75 8.13 1.23 -1.01
N ALA A 76 8.55 2.44 -1.37
CA ALA A 76 8.71 3.57 -0.47
C ALA A 76 7.67 4.67 -0.77
N PRO A 77 7.19 5.39 0.27
CA PRO A 77 6.33 6.54 0.06
C PRO A 77 7.08 7.64 -0.71
N PHE A 78 6.37 8.36 -1.58
CA PHE A 78 6.94 9.35 -2.49
C PHE A 78 6.07 10.60 -2.56
N ILE A 79 6.72 11.76 -2.60
CA ILE A 79 6.07 13.05 -2.80
C ILE A 79 6.88 13.91 -3.76
N LYS A 80 6.20 14.66 -4.64
CA LYS A 80 6.80 15.73 -5.47
C LYS A 80 6.30 17.06 -4.92
N VAL A 81 7.22 17.96 -4.59
CA VAL A 81 6.90 19.32 -4.15
C VAL A 81 7.75 20.31 -4.94
N GLU A 82 7.17 21.47 -5.23
CA GLU A 82 7.85 22.58 -5.91
C GLU A 82 8.34 23.58 -4.87
N ALA A 83 9.63 23.94 -4.92
CA ALA A 83 10.25 24.78 -3.88
C ALA A 83 9.68 26.21 -3.86
N THR A 84 9.27 26.74 -5.00
CA THR A 84 8.69 28.09 -5.15
C THR A 84 7.37 28.25 -4.40
N LYS A 85 6.67 27.15 -4.10
CA LYS A 85 5.43 27.13 -3.31
C LYS A 85 5.60 27.69 -1.89
N PHE A 86 6.84 27.69 -1.37
CA PHE A 86 7.14 28.17 -0.01
C PHE A 86 7.74 29.58 0.02
N THR A 87 7.96 30.19 -1.16
CA THR A 87 8.56 31.52 -1.29
C THR A 87 7.58 32.56 -1.81
N GLU A 88 6.37 32.17 -2.24
CA GLU A 88 5.35 33.13 -2.69
C GLU A 88 4.92 34.04 -1.54
N VAL A 89 5.24 35.33 -1.68
CA VAL A 89 4.98 36.39 -0.71
C VAL A 89 3.49 36.69 -0.70
N GLY A 90 2.82 36.49 0.44
CA GLY A 90 1.48 37.02 0.67
C GLY A 90 0.35 35.99 0.57
N TYR A 91 0.38 34.96 1.40
CA TYR A 91 -0.81 34.44 2.08
C TYR A 91 -0.31 33.57 3.24
N VAL A 92 -1.15 33.24 4.21
CA VAL A 92 -0.85 32.20 5.21
C VAL A 92 -0.73 30.86 4.45
N GLY A 93 0.43 30.62 3.85
CA GLY A 93 0.69 29.54 2.91
C GLY A 93 0.87 28.18 3.62
N LYS A 94 1.01 27.13 2.82
CA LYS A 94 1.34 25.79 3.35
C LYS A 94 2.75 25.82 3.95
N GLU A 95 2.85 25.49 5.23
CA GLU A 95 4.12 25.36 5.96
C GLU A 95 5.03 24.30 5.33
N VAL A 96 6.35 24.42 5.49
CA VAL A 96 7.33 23.42 5.03
C VAL A 96 7.04 22.03 5.62
N ASP A 97 6.49 22.00 6.84
CA ASP A 97 6.06 20.77 7.51
C ASP A 97 4.95 20.03 6.76
N SER A 98 4.23 20.70 5.84
CA SER A 98 3.26 20.03 4.96
C SER A 98 3.91 18.96 4.10
N ILE A 99 5.20 19.08 3.75
CA ILE A 99 5.92 18.07 2.97
C ILE A 99 5.92 16.72 3.70
N ILE A 100 6.17 16.74 5.01
CA ILE A 100 6.23 15.53 5.84
C ILE A 100 4.82 15.00 6.13
N ARG A 101 3.83 15.88 6.33
CA ARG A 101 2.41 15.48 6.46
C ARG A 101 1.93 14.74 5.21
N ASP A 102 2.08 15.35 4.04
CA ASP A 102 1.67 14.76 2.76
C ASP A 102 2.42 13.44 2.45
N LEU A 103 3.69 13.34 2.85
CA LEU A 103 4.47 12.09 2.72
C LEU A 103 3.96 10.98 3.65
N THR A 104 3.58 11.34 4.88
CA THR A 104 2.98 10.42 5.86
C THR A 104 1.64 9.90 5.37
N ASP A 105 0.78 10.76 4.86
CA ASP A 105 -0.52 10.37 4.29
C ASP A 105 -0.34 9.40 3.11
N SER A 106 0.65 9.66 2.26
CA SER A 106 1.02 8.76 1.16
C SER A 106 1.49 7.40 1.66
N ALA A 107 2.24 7.35 2.77
CA ALA A 107 2.66 6.10 3.41
C ALA A 107 1.49 5.33 4.01
N ILE A 108 0.57 6.01 4.71
CA ILE A 108 -0.64 5.39 5.27
C ILE A 108 -1.47 4.76 4.16
N LYS A 109 -1.71 5.50 3.08
CA LYS A 109 -2.44 4.98 1.91
C LYS A 109 -1.75 3.76 1.31
N MET A 110 -0.43 3.80 1.15
CA MET A 110 0.35 2.70 0.61
C MET A 110 0.23 1.43 1.47
N VAL A 111 0.40 1.55 2.79
CA VAL A 111 0.29 0.41 3.72
C VAL A 111 -1.15 -0.10 3.77
N ARG A 112 -2.15 0.79 3.77
CA ARG A 112 -3.57 0.39 3.75
C ARG A 112 -3.91 -0.48 2.55
N VAL A 113 -3.50 -0.08 1.34
CA VAL A 113 -3.74 -0.86 0.12
C VAL A 113 -3.01 -2.21 0.19
N GLN A 114 -1.77 -2.25 0.67
CA GLN A 114 -1.02 -3.51 0.85
C GLN A 114 -1.69 -4.45 1.85
N SER A 115 -2.20 -3.90 2.96
CA SER A 115 -2.94 -4.67 3.96
C SER A 115 -4.27 -5.18 3.42
N ILE A 116 -4.99 -4.38 2.62
CA ILE A 116 -6.23 -4.80 1.95
C ILE A 116 -5.93 -5.97 1.02
N GLU A 117 -4.96 -5.86 0.12
CA GLU A 117 -4.60 -6.95 -0.80
C GLU A 117 -4.14 -8.22 -0.06
N LYS A 118 -3.32 -8.06 0.98
CA LYS A 118 -2.85 -9.19 1.81
C LYS A 118 -4.01 -9.91 2.50
N ASN A 119 -5.03 -9.17 2.92
CA ASN A 119 -6.17 -9.71 3.67
C ASN A 119 -7.39 -9.98 2.78
N ARG A 120 -7.31 -9.73 1.47
CA ARG A 120 -8.44 -9.75 0.53
C ARG A 120 -9.19 -11.07 0.57
N TYR A 121 -8.49 -12.19 0.40
CA TYR A 121 -9.10 -13.52 0.39
C TYR A 121 -9.83 -13.83 1.69
N ARG A 122 -9.22 -13.53 2.83
CA ARG A 122 -9.82 -13.77 4.15
C ARG A 122 -11.04 -12.87 4.38
N ALA A 123 -10.96 -11.60 3.95
CA ALA A 123 -12.07 -10.67 4.06
C ALA A 123 -13.25 -11.09 3.16
N GLU A 124 -12.96 -11.56 1.95
CA GLU A 124 -13.95 -12.09 1.01
C GLU A 124 -14.62 -13.36 1.57
N GLU A 125 -13.84 -14.31 2.08
CA GLU A 125 -14.37 -15.52 2.71
C GLU A 125 -15.28 -15.20 3.92
N MET A 126 -14.86 -14.26 4.78
CA MET A 126 -15.68 -13.82 5.91
C MET A 126 -16.95 -13.08 5.48
N ALA A 127 -16.89 -12.32 4.39
CA ALA A 127 -18.06 -11.66 3.81
C ALA A 127 -19.04 -12.69 3.22
N GLU A 128 -18.54 -13.69 2.48
CA GLU A 128 -19.33 -14.82 1.99
C GLU A 128 -20.01 -15.55 3.14
N GLU A 129 -19.29 -15.88 4.22
CA GLU A 129 -19.86 -16.60 5.35
C GLU A 129 -21.01 -15.81 6.01
N ARG A 130 -20.88 -14.49 6.14
CA ARG A 130 -21.94 -13.63 6.68
C ARG A 130 -23.18 -13.59 5.78
N ILE A 131 -22.98 -13.60 4.46
CA ILE A 131 -24.09 -13.69 3.49
C ILE A 131 -24.76 -15.06 3.59
N LEU A 132 -23.98 -16.14 3.70
CA LEU A 132 -24.50 -17.49 3.86
C LEU A 132 -25.29 -17.63 5.16
N ASP A 133 -24.86 -17.03 6.27
CA ASP A 133 -25.63 -17.04 7.53
C ASP A 133 -27.01 -16.39 7.40
N ALA A 134 -27.15 -15.37 6.54
CA ALA A 134 -28.44 -14.75 6.26
C ALA A 134 -29.32 -15.64 5.36
N LEU A 135 -28.71 -16.36 4.39
CA LEU A 135 -29.43 -17.24 3.45
C LEU A 135 -29.83 -18.59 4.06
N ILE A 136 -28.98 -19.16 4.90
CA ILE A 136 -29.15 -20.46 5.54
C ILE A 136 -28.76 -20.36 7.03
N PRO A 137 -29.67 -19.85 7.87
CA PRO A 137 -29.41 -19.69 9.29
C PRO A 137 -28.98 -21.03 9.92
N PRO A 138 -27.94 -21.04 10.77
CA PRO A 138 -27.57 -22.25 11.49
C PRO A 138 -28.73 -22.71 12.38
N ALA A 139 -28.82 -24.02 12.60
CA ALA A 139 -29.78 -24.57 13.56
C ALA A 139 -29.61 -23.87 14.91
N LYS A 140 -30.72 -23.58 15.60
CA LYS A 140 -30.68 -22.99 16.94
C LYS A 140 -30.96 -24.08 17.96
N ASN A 141 -30.15 -24.15 19.00
CA ASN A 141 -30.36 -25.05 20.14
C ASN A 141 -31.64 -24.63 20.88
N ASN A 142 -32.13 -25.47 21.80
CA ASN A 142 -33.33 -25.19 22.61
C ASN A 142 -33.29 -23.86 23.40
N TRP A 143 -32.12 -23.26 23.60
CA TRP A 143 -31.93 -21.95 24.24
C TRP A 143 -31.85 -20.77 23.24
N GLY A 144 -32.18 -20.99 21.97
CA GLY A 144 -32.16 -19.96 20.92
C GLY A 144 -30.77 -19.54 20.45
N GLN A 145 -29.71 -20.20 20.94
CA GLN A 145 -28.32 -19.97 20.52
C GLN A 145 -28.03 -20.74 19.24
N ALA A 146 -27.20 -20.18 18.35
CA ALA A 146 -26.77 -20.86 17.14
C ALA A 146 -25.90 -22.07 17.49
N GLU A 147 -26.26 -23.23 16.95
CA GLU A 147 -25.57 -24.49 17.14
C GLU A 147 -24.29 -24.46 16.29
N GLN A 148 -23.12 -24.48 16.93
CA GLN A 148 -21.84 -24.55 16.21
C GLN A 148 -21.68 -25.97 15.63
N GLN A 149 -22.20 -26.19 14.44
CA GLN A 149 -21.86 -27.39 13.66
C GLN A 149 -20.40 -27.29 13.21
N GLN A 150 -19.59 -28.30 13.55
CA GLN A 150 -18.15 -28.35 13.23
C GLN A 150 -17.87 -28.49 11.72
N GLU A 151 -18.84 -28.93 10.93
CA GLU A 151 -18.70 -29.19 9.49
C GLU A 151 -19.76 -28.43 8.69
N PRO A 152 -19.38 -27.74 7.59
CA PRO A 152 -20.33 -27.05 6.73
C PRO A 152 -21.26 -28.05 6.04
N SER A 153 -22.58 -27.89 6.22
CA SER A 153 -23.58 -28.74 5.59
C SER A 153 -23.46 -28.74 4.05
N ALA A 154 -23.87 -29.82 3.39
CA ALA A 154 -23.87 -29.91 1.92
C ALA A 154 -24.66 -28.76 1.26
N ALA A 155 -25.71 -28.26 1.92
CA ALA A 155 -26.44 -27.08 1.49
C ALA A 155 -25.56 -25.82 1.49
N ARG A 156 -24.76 -25.59 2.55
CA ARG A 156 -23.84 -24.44 2.65
C ARG A 156 -22.78 -24.43 1.56
N GLN A 157 -22.24 -25.60 1.22
CA GLN A 157 -21.29 -25.74 0.12
C GLN A 157 -21.93 -25.44 -1.24
N ALA A 158 -23.16 -25.91 -1.48
CA ALA A 158 -23.88 -25.63 -2.72
C ALA A 158 -24.23 -24.15 -2.88
N PHE A 159 -24.69 -23.47 -1.82
CA PHE A 159 -24.99 -22.05 -1.86
C PHE A 159 -23.75 -21.18 -2.02
N ARG A 160 -22.63 -21.54 -1.38
CA ARG A 160 -21.33 -20.89 -1.61
C ARG A 160 -20.92 -20.92 -3.07
N LYS A 161 -21.08 -22.07 -3.75
CA LYS A 161 -20.77 -22.20 -5.17
C LYS A 161 -21.66 -21.28 -6.01
N LYS A 162 -22.98 -21.25 -5.75
CA LYS A 162 -23.93 -20.38 -6.45
C LYS A 162 -23.62 -18.89 -6.26
N LEU A 163 -23.19 -18.49 -5.06
CA LEU A 163 -22.79 -17.11 -4.76
C LEU A 163 -21.55 -16.72 -5.58
N ARG A 164 -20.52 -17.57 -5.64
CA ARG A 164 -19.31 -17.33 -6.45
C ARG A 164 -19.57 -17.33 -7.95
N GLU A 165 -20.59 -18.05 -8.40
CA GLU A 165 -21.05 -18.07 -9.79
C GLU A 165 -21.97 -16.88 -10.14
N GLY A 166 -22.24 -15.97 -9.20
CA GLY A 166 -23.07 -14.78 -9.40
C GLY A 166 -24.56 -15.06 -9.58
N GLN A 167 -25.03 -16.27 -9.24
CA GLN A 167 -26.43 -16.67 -9.46
C GLN A 167 -27.40 -16.11 -8.41
N LEU A 168 -26.88 -15.45 -7.38
CA LEU A 168 -27.64 -14.97 -6.22
C LEU A 168 -27.56 -13.45 -6.04
N ASP A 169 -26.90 -12.73 -6.95
CA ASP A 169 -26.60 -11.30 -6.82
C ASP A 169 -27.87 -10.43 -6.84
N ASP A 170 -28.91 -10.85 -7.57
CA ASP A 170 -30.19 -10.14 -7.67
C ASP A 170 -31.17 -10.47 -6.53
N LYS A 171 -30.76 -11.28 -5.55
CA LYS A 171 -31.64 -11.68 -4.43
C LYS A 171 -31.52 -10.69 -3.28
N GLU A 172 -32.67 -10.19 -2.84
CA GLU A 172 -32.75 -9.35 -1.65
C GLU A 172 -32.54 -10.18 -0.38
N ILE A 173 -31.62 -9.72 0.46
CA ILE A 173 -31.30 -10.32 1.76
C ILE A 173 -31.14 -9.23 2.80
N GLU A 174 -31.50 -9.54 4.05
CA GLU A 174 -31.32 -8.64 5.18
C GLU A 174 -30.05 -9.02 5.94
N ILE A 175 -29.11 -8.09 6.06
CA ILE A 175 -27.85 -8.29 6.79
C ILE A 175 -27.66 -7.12 7.74
N ASN A 176 -27.38 -7.42 9.01
CA ASN A 176 -26.94 -6.43 9.98
C ASN A 176 -25.56 -5.92 9.56
N LEU A 177 -25.40 -4.63 9.26
CA LEU A 177 -24.10 -4.01 8.99
C LEU A 177 -23.77 -3.03 10.12
N ALA A 178 -22.48 -2.81 10.37
CA ALA A 178 -22.09 -1.68 11.21
C ALA A 178 -22.46 -0.39 10.47
N ALA A 179 -23.08 0.57 11.16
CA ALA A 179 -23.30 1.89 10.59
C ALA A 179 -21.95 2.46 10.12
N ALA A 180 -21.91 2.98 8.89
CA ALA A 180 -20.72 3.65 8.41
C ALA A 180 -20.40 4.81 9.37
N PRO A 181 -19.15 4.98 9.81
CA PRO A 181 -18.79 6.19 10.55
C PRO A 181 -19.06 7.38 9.62
N ASP A 182 -19.96 8.27 10.06
CA ASP A 182 -20.31 9.49 9.32
C ASP A 182 -19.02 10.19 8.87
N GLY A 183 -18.91 10.41 7.57
CA GLY A 183 -17.70 10.87 6.92
C GLY A 183 -17.19 12.19 7.50
N ARG A 184 -15.90 12.21 7.82
CA ARG A 184 -15.07 13.42 7.74
C ARG A 184 -14.04 13.23 6.64
#